data_AF-A0A953UQ31-F1
#
_entry.id   AF-A0A953UQ31-F1
#
_cell.length_a   1.000
_cell.length_b   1.000
_cell.length_c   1.000
_cell.angle_alpha   90.00
_cell.angle_beta   90.00
_cell.angle_gamma   90.00
#
_symmetry.space_group_name_H-M   'P 1'
#
loop_
_entity.id
_entity.type
_entity.pdbx_description
1 polymer ?
#
loop_
_entity_poly.entity_id
_entity_poly.type
_entity_poly.pdbx_seq_one_letter_code
_entity_poly.pdbx_strand_id
1 'polypeptide(L)'
;MKTSEGGQDAHPTAGGTPALSKPDRSSAGVQPTVSGASGPRAPLWATLVATFFGIGHLRPGPGTWGSATTVLLWWLLARWIVPGWQPWVAVLLALTTVLAGIPAATRVARASGRKDPQFVVIDEVSGQLITLIAAPIAWQSLLLGFILFRGFDIVKPPPVRRLERLPEGVGIVVDDVAAGFYGLAVMQGVLHFGLLPR
;
A
#
# COMPACT_ATOMS: atom_id res chain seq x y z
N MET A 1 -42.00 53.80 -57.97
CA MET A 1 -40.65 53.20 -57.90
C MET A 1 -40.82 51.76 -57.40
N LYS A 2 -40.73 50.78 -58.33
CA LYS A 2 -40.82 49.29 -58.22
C LYS A 2 -42.16 48.70 -57.67
N THR A 3 -43.06 47.97 -58.38
CA THR A 3 -43.02 46.75 -59.25
C THR A 3 -42.28 45.57 -58.58
N SER A 4 -42.76 44.32 -58.47
CA SER A 4 -43.69 43.49 -59.26
C SER A 4 -44.14 42.23 -58.45
N GLU A 5 -45.28 41.65 -58.83
CA GLU A 5 -45.60 40.21 -59.10
C GLU A 5 -44.79 39.09 -58.39
N GLY A 6 -45.33 37.94 -57.98
CA GLY A 6 -46.59 37.23 -58.26
C GLY A 6 -46.41 35.72 -57.98
N GLY A 7 -47.48 34.93 -58.03
CA GLY A 7 -47.42 33.48 -58.30
C GLY A 7 -47.77 32.52 -57.15
N GLN A 8 -48.99 31.98 -57.21
CA GLN A 8 -49.39 30.68 -56.69
C GLN A 8 -48.71 29.56 -57.48
N ASP A 9 -48.47 28.40 -56.86
CA ASP A 9 -48.81 27.09 -57.47
C ASP A 9 -48.72 25.95 -56.45
N ALA A 10 -49.60 24.98 -56.67
CA ALA A 10 -49.89 23.85 -55.81
C ALA A 10 -49.15 22.57 -56.26
N HIS A 11 -49.28 21.54 -55.40
CA HIS A 11 -49.43 20.10 -55.76
C HIS A 11 -48.16 19.20 -55.72
N PRO A 12 -48.29 17.84 -55.78
CA PRO A 12 -48.29 16.94 -54.62
C PRO A 12 -47.25 15.79 -54.73
N THR A 13 -47.33 14.82 -53.80
CA THR A 13 -47.19 13.35 -53.96
C THR A 13 -46.19 12.64 -53.04
N ALA A 14 -46.67 11.45 -52.64
CA ALA A 14 -46.04 10.46 -51.82
C ALA A 14 -45.05 9.58 -52.60
N GLY A 15 -44.06 9.05 -51.88
CA GLY A 15 -43.26 7.87 -52.19
C GLY A 15 -42.42 7.58 -50.94
N GLY A 16 -42.40 6.41 -50.31
CA GLY A 16 -42.59 5.06 -50.83
C GLY A 16 -41.26 4.31 -50.73
N THR A 17 -41.11 3.50 -49.66
CA THR A 17 -40.14 2.37 -49.46
C THR A 17 -38.63 2.67 -49.31
N PRO A 18 -37.78 1.75 -48.77
CA PRO A 18 -38.05 0.39 -48.26
C PRO A 18 -37.46 0.06 -46.86
N ALA A 19 -37.93 -1.05 -46.29
CA ALA A 19 -37.37 -1.71 -45.12
C ALA A 19 -35.90 -2.14 -45.36
N LEU A 20 -35.00 -1.73 -44.46
CA LEU A 20 -33.63 -2.21 -44.41
C LEU A 20 -33.53 -3.43 -43.49
N SER A 21 -33.22 -4.55 -44.12
CA SER A 21 -32.94 -5.87 -43.59
C SER A 21 -31.89 -5.87 -42.47
N LYS A 22 -32.15 -6.67 -41.42
CA LYS A 22 -31.19 -6.99 -40.35
C LYS A 22 -29.92 -7.60 -40.95
N PRO A 23 -28.72 -7.24 -40.47
CA PRO A 23 -27.48 -7.85 -40.94
C PRO A 23 -27.32 -9.28 -40.40
N ASP A 24 -26.86 -10.11 -41.32
CA ASP A 24 -26.50 -11.51 -41.22
C ASP A 24 -25.44 -11.76 -40.13
N ARG A 25 -25.72 -12.70 -39.21
CA ARG A 25 -24.77 -13.18 -38.19
C ARG A 25 -23.95 -14.32 -38.80
N SER A 26 -23.05 -13.99 -39.70
CA SER A 26 -22.09 -14.93 -40.26
C SER A 26 -20.76 -14.24 -40.53
N SER A 27 -20.02 -13.95 -39.47
CA SER A 27 -18.58 -13.71 -39.56
C SER A 27 -17.91 -14.30 -38.33
N ALA A 28 -17.19 -15.39 -38.61
CA ALA A 28 -16.31 -16.07 -37.68
C ALA A 28 -15.29 -15.07 -37.10
N GLY A 29 -15.57 -14.60 -35.89
CA GLY A 29 -14.60 -13.87 -35.08
C GLY A 29 -13.56 -14.86 -34.60
N VAL A 30 -12.39 -14.83 -35.23
CA VAL A 30 -11.15 -15.37 -34.67
C VAL A 30 -11.04 -14.85 -33.24
N GLN A 31 -11.15 -15.75 -32.27
CA GLN A 31 -10.89 -15.44 -30.86
C GLN A 31 -9.47 -14.86 -30.80
N PRO A 32 -9.26 -13.65 -30.24
CA PRO A 32 -7.91 -13.20 -30.00
C PRO A 32 -7.28 -14.20 -29.03
N THR A 33 -6.24 -14.88 -29.50
CA THR A 33 -5.36 -15.66 -28.64
C THR A 33 -4.96 -14.77 -27.48
N VAL A 34 -5.36 -15.13 -26.27
CA VAL A 34 -4.93 -14.47 -25.05
C VAL A 34 -3.46 -14.83 -24.86
N SER A 35 -2.59 -14.19 -25.65
CA SER A 35 -1.16 -14.22 -25.48
C SER A 35 -0.90 -13.71 -24.07
N GLY A 36 -0.44 -14.60 -23.20
CA GLY A 36 -0.14 -14.33 -21.80
C GLY A 36 0.84 -13.17 -21.68
N ALA A 37 0.32 -11.96 -21.58
CA ALA A 37 1.10 -10.78 -21.26
C ALA A 37 1.40 -10.83 -19.77
N SER A 38 2.41 -11.62 -19.38
CA SER A 38 3.03 -11.45 -18.08
C SER A 38 3.70 -10.08 -18.10
N GLY A 39 3.03 -9.08 -17.52
CA GLY A 39 3.60 -7.76 -17.31
C GLY A 39 4.96 -7.83 -16.60
N PRO A 40 5.73 -6.72 -16.59
CA PRO A 40 7.05 -6.70 -15.97
C PRO A 40 6.99 -7.19 -14.53
N ARG A 41 7.70 -8.29 -14.20
CA ARG A 41 7.80 -8.79 -12.82
C ARG A 41 8.86 -8.00 -12.07
N ALA A 42 8.60 -7.70 -10.80
CA ALA A 42 9.62 -7.14 -9.92
C ALA A 42 10.78 -8.14 -9.73
N PRO A 43 12.03 -7.68 -9.57
CA PRO A 43 13.15 -8.56 -9.29
C PRO A 43 12.95 -9.28 -7.94
N LEU A 44 13.46 -10.50 -7.83
CA LEU A 44 13.22 -11.36 -6.67
C LEU A 44 13.57 -10.69 -5.33
N TRP A 45 14.72 -10.01 -5.25
CA TRP A 45 15.13 -9.32 -4.03
C TRP A 45 14.10 -8.26 -3.60
N ALA A 46 13.50 -7.54 -4.54
CA ALA A 46 12.52 -6.50 -4.24
C ALA A 46 11.22 -7.12 -3.75
N THR A 47 10.79 -8.23 -4.38
CA THR A 47 9.63 -8.99 -3.91
C THR A 47 9.87 -9.55 -2.50
N LEU A 48 11.03 -10.14 -2.24
CA LEU A 48 11.36 -10.69 -0.92
C LEU A 48 11.40 -9.59 0.16
N VAL A 49 12.03 -8.46 -0.12
CA VAL A 49 12.08 -7.34 0.83
C VAL A 49 10.68 -6.76 1.05
N ALA A 50 9.99 -6.39 -0.04
CA ALA A 50 8.68 -5.74 0.06
C ALA A 50 7.63 -6.61 0.74
N THR A 51 7.60 -7.92 0.46
CA THR A 51 6.63 -8.85 1.07
C THR A 51 7.07 -9.40 2.42
N PHE A 52 8.23 -8.98 2.92
CA PHE A 52 8.88 -9.54 4.09
C PHE A 52 8.96 -11.08 4.04
N PHE A 53 9.65 -11.58 3.02
CA PHE A 53 9.85 -13.01 2.74
C PHE A 53 8.54 -13.80 2.59
N GLY A 54 7.50 -13.17 2.02
CA GLY A 54 6.20 -13.78 1.75
C GLY A 54 5.16 -13.63 2.88
N ILE A 55 5.51 -13.02 4.01
CA ILE A 55 4.57 -12.72 5.10
C ILE A 55 3.41 -11.86 4.63
N GLY A 56 3.66 -10.91 3.71
CA GLY A 56 2.64 -10.06 3.10
C GLY A 56 1.56 -10.79 2.29
N HIS A 57 1.68 -12.11 2.10
CA HIS A 57 0.65 -12.93 1.44
C HIS A 57 -0.30 -13.62 2.42
N LEU A 58 -0.06 -13.54 3.72
CA LEU A 58 -0.91 -14.15 4.74
C LEU A 58 -2.25 -13.41 4.88
N ARG A 59 -3.32 -14.16 5.21
CA ARG A 59 -4.70 -13.66 5.36
C ARG A 59 -5.28 -14.00 6.74
N PRO A 60 -6.27 -13.24 7.24
CA PRO A 60 -6.86 -12.01 6.70
C PRO A 60 -6.21 -10.76 7.31
N GLY A 61 -5.26 -10.13 6.60
CA GLY A 61 -4.60 -8.89 7.04
C GLY A 61 -3.08 -8.98 6.95
N PRO A 62 -2.49 -8.75 5.76
CA PRO A 62 -1.05 -8.78 5.57
C PRO A 62 -0.27 -7.91 6.56
N GLY A 63 -0.71 -6.67 6.79
CA GLY A 63 -0.05 -5.75 7.73
C GLY A 63 -0.05 -6.26 9.18
N THR A 64 -1.13 -6.93 9.61
CA THR A 64 -1.16 -7.60 10.93
C THR A 64 -0.07 -8.66 11.03
N TRP A 65 0.09 -9.48 9.99
CA TRP A 65 1.13 -10.51 9.95
C TRP A 65 2.54 -9.91 9.85
N GLY A 66 2.72 -8.82 9.11
CA GLY A 66 3.98 -8.06 9.03
C GLY A 66 4.40 -7.52 10.40
N SER A 67 3.51 -6.81 11.10
CA SER A 67 3.76 -6.28 12.43
C SER A 67 3.95 -7.38 13.48
N ALA A 68 3.10 -8.42 13.50
CA ALA A 68 3.19 -9.51 14.48
C ALA A 68 4.49 -10.30 14.31
N THR A 69 4.89 -10.59 13.06
CA THR A 69 6.17 -11.24 12.77
C THR A 69 7.33 -10.36 13.20
N THR A 70 7.26 -9.05 12.98
CA THR A 70 8.27 -8.10 13.44
C THR A 70 8.44 -8.12 14.96
N VAL A 71 7.34 -8.08 15.71
CA VAL A 71 7.37 -8.18 17.18
C VAL A 71 7.98 -9.51 17.64
N LEU A 72 7.58 -10.62 17.02
CA LEU A 72 8.08 -11.96 17.34
C LEU A 72 9.59 -12.06 17.07
N LEU A 73 10.05 -11.64 15.89
CA LEU A 73 11.46 -11.68 15.53
C LEU A 73 12.30 -10.72 16.39
N TRP A 74 11.78 -9.53 16.69
CA TRP A 74 12.44 -8.60 17.60
C TRP A 74 12.59 -9.19 19.01
N TRP A 75 11.52 -9.76 19.56
CA TRP A 75 11.55 -10.42 20.85
C TRP A 75 12.59 -11.55 20.89
N LEU A 76 12.62 -12.42 19.87
CA LEU A 76 13.60 -13.51 19.78
C LEU A 76 15.04 -12.99 19.69
N LEU A 77 15.27 -12.00 18.83
CA LEU A 77 16.60 -11.43 18.60
C LEU A 77 17.13 -10.69 19.84
N ALA A 78 16.28 -9.88 20.49
CA ALA A 78 16.67 -9.03 21.61
C ALA A 78 17.17 -9.83 22.83
N ARG A 79 16.77 -11.09 22.99
CA ARG A 79 17.27 -11.98 24.07
C ARG A 79 18.77 -12.29 23.97
N TRP A 80 19.34 -12.13 22.77
CA TRP A 80 20.75 -12.38 22.50
C TRP A 80 21.59 -11.10 22.50
N ILE A 81 20.94 -9.94 22.73
CA ILE A 81 21.57 -8.62 22.70
C ILE A 81 21.64 -8.09 24.13
N VAL A 82 22.81 -7.57 24.50
CA VAL A 82 23.01 -6.87 25.78
C VAL A 82 21.97 -5.74 25.91
N PRO A 83 21.22 -5.61 27.02
CA PRO A 83 20.10 -4.68 27.13
C PRO A 83 20.38 -3.24 26.69
N GLY A 84 21.55 -2.69 27.03
CA GLY A 84 21.95 -1.33 26.64
C GLY A 84 22.14 -1.13 25.12
N TRP A 85 22.34 -2.20 24.35
CA TRP A 85 22.49 -2.17 22.90
C TRP A 85 21.17 -2.38 22.15
N GLN A 86 20.12 -2.88 22.80
CA GLN A 86 18.84 -3.19 22.15
C GLN A 86 18.23 -1.99 21.39
N PRO A 87 18.18 -0.76 21.96
CA PRO A 87 17.62 0.38 21.22
C PRO A 87 18.41 0.70 19.93
N TRP A 88 19.74 0.59 19.98
CA TRP A 88 20.60 0.87 18.83
C TRP A 88 20.45 -0.18 17.73
N VAL A 89 20.28 -1.45 18.10
CA VAL A 89 19.98 -2.51 17.12
C VAL A 89 18.60 -2.29 16.50
N ALA A 90 17.58 -1.92 17.29
CA ALA A 90 16.26 -1.59 16.75
C ALA A 90 16.32 -0.43 15.74
N VAL A 91 17.06 0.64 16.05
CA VAL A 91 17.31 1.77 15.14
C VAL A 91 18.01 1.30 13.86
N LEU A 92 19.05 0.48 13.97
CA LEU A 92 19.79 -0.03 12.81
C LEU A 92 18.88 -0.88 11.90
N LEU A 93 18.06 -1.76 12.48
CA LEU A 93 17.11 -2.58 11.73
C LEU A 93 16.01 -1.72 11.08
N ALA A 94 15.45 -0.75 11.81
CA ALA A 94 14.48 0.19 11.26
C ALA A 94 15.06 0.97 10.07
N LEU A 95 16.27 1.52 10.22
CA LEU A 95 16.95 2.22 9.13
C LEU A 95 17.20 1.30 7.93
N THR A 96 17.67 0.08 8.18
CA THR A 96 17.92 -0.91 7.12
C THR A 96 16.65 -1.25 6.35
N THR A 97 15.53 -1.48 7.05
CA THR A 97 14.23 -1.78 6.43
C THR A 97 13.69 -0.60 5.64
N VAL A 98 13.87 0.65 6.09
CA VAL A 98 13.49 1.84 5.31
C VAL A 98 14.34 1.98 4.04
N LEU A 99 15.67 1.90 4.17
CA LEU A 99 16.60 2.08 3.06
C LEU A 99 16.45 1.00 1.98
N ALA A 100 16.20 -0.25 2.38
CA ALA A 100 15.93 -1.34 1.45
C ALA A 100 14.46 -1.38 0.98
N GLY A 101 13.54 -0.96 1.85
CA GLY A 101 12.09 -1.03 1.66
C GLY A 101 11.60 -0.06 0.60
N ILE A 102 12.02 1.21 0.63
CA ILE A 102 11.64 2.20 -0.39
C ILE A 102 11.92 1.71 -1.83
N PRO A 103 13.16 1.32 -2.19
CA PRO A 103 13.45 0.84 -3.54
C PRO A 103 12.76 -0.49 -3.87
N ALA A 104 12.49 -1.35 -2.87
CA ALA A 104 11.77 -2.61 -3.07
C ALA A 104 10.27 -2.35 -3.35
N ALA A 105 9.61 -1.57 -2.49
CA ALA A 105 8.22 -1.16 -2.60
C ALA A 105 7.96 -0.42 -3.93
N THR A 106 8.83 0.51 -4.34
CA THR A 106 8.72 1.17 -5.66
C THR A 106 8.70 0.17 -6.81
N ARG A 107 9.62 -0.80 -6.81
CA ARG A 107 9.69 -1.80 -7.90
C ARG A 107 8.47 -2.72 -7.91
N VAL A 108 8.00 -3.13 -6.74
CA VAL A 108 6.84 -4.01 -6.59
C VAL A 108 5.53 -3.29 -6.92
N ALA A 109 5.36 -2.04 -6.49
CA ALA A 109 4.22 -1.19 -6.84
C ALA A 109 4.13 -0.98 -8.36
N ARG A 110 5.25 -0.61 -9.00
CA ARG A 110 5.32 -0.45 -10.47
C ARG A 110 5.02 -1.75 -11.21
N ALA A 111 5.60 -2.88 -10.79
CA ALA A 111 5.39 -4.19 -11.41
C ALA A 111 3.95 -4.71 -11.26
N SER A 112 3.32 -4.42 -10.13
CA SER A 112 1.92 -4.82 -9.86
C SER A 112 0.88 -3.87 -10.48
N GLY A 113 1.30 -2.69 -10.95
CA GLY A 113 0.41 -1.65 -11.45
C GLY A 113 -0.51 -1.05 -10.38
N ARG A 114 -0.16 -1.20 -9.10
CA ARG A 114 -0.95 -0.71 -7.95
C ARG A 114 -0.15 0.34 -7.20
N LYS A 115 -0.81 1.45 -6.83
CA LYS A 115 -0.17 2.57 -6.10
C LYS A 115 0.35 2.14 -4.72
N ASP A 116 -0.41 1.27 -4.05
CA ASP A 116 -0.11 0.77 -2.71
C ASP A 116 -0.66 -0.68 -2.60
N PRO A 117 0.14 -1.69 -2.97
CA PRO A 117 -0.28 -3.07 -2.93
C PRO A 117 -0.25 -3.58 -1.48
N GLN A 118 -1.40 -3.96 -0.92
CA GLN A 118 -1.55 -4.49 0.46
C GLN A 118 -0.62 -5.66 0.86
N PHE A 119 0.09 -6.29 -0.07
CA PHE A 119 1.04 -7.36 0.21
C PHE A 119 2.48 -6.88 0.35
N VAL A 120 2.74 -5.59 0.06
CA VAL A 120 3.93 -4.89 0.51
C VAL A 120 3.70 -4.66 1.99
N VAL A 121 4.57 -5.22 2.83
CA VAL A 121 4.47 -5.13 4.29
C VAL A 121 5.76 -4.69 4.98
N ILE A 122 6.72 -4.16 4.21
CA ILE A 122 8.04 -3.76 4.72
C ILE A 122 7.97 -2.44 5.49
N ASP A 123 7.01 -1.61 5.11
CA ASP A 123 6.48 -0.43 5.78
C ASP A 123 6.02 -0.75 7.21
N GLU A 124 5.22 -1.80 7.41
CA GLU A 124 4.81 -2.22 8.76
C GLU A 124 5.99 -2.70 9.59
N VAL A 125 6.96 -3.36 8.97
CA VAL A 125 8.18 -3.80 9.67
C VAL A 125 8.97 -2.58 10.14
N SER A 126 9.17 -1.59 9.28
CA SER A 126 9.86 -0.35 9.62
C SER A 126 9.16 0.41 10.75
N GLY A 127 7.86 0.67 10.63
CA GLY A 127 7.09 1.39 11.64
C GLY A 127 6.99 0.66 12.98
N GLN A 128 6.82 -0.67 12.94
CA GLN A 128 6.78 -1.50 14.16
C GLN A 128 8.13 -1.52 14.89
N LEU A 129 9.26 -1.61 14.17
CA LEU A 129 10.59 -1.52 14.78
C LEU A 129 10.82 -0.17 15.44
N ILE A 130 10.42 0.93 14.79
CA ILE A 130 10.53 2.28 15.36
C ILE A 130 9.74 2.38 16.67
N THR A 131 8.51 1.86 16.70
CA THR A 131 7.65 1.87 17.89
C THR A 131 8.29 1.13 19.08
N LEU A 132 9.08 0.09 18.80
CA LEU A 132 9.73 -0.76 19.80
C LEU A 132 11.11 -0.24 20.25
N ILE A 133 11.59 0.89 19.72
CA ILE A 133 12.85 1.49 20.16
C ILE A 133 12.76 1.80 21.66
N ALA A 134 13.71 1.25 22.42
CA ALA A 134 13.78 1.37 23.88
C ALA A 134 12.53 0.89 24.64
N ALA A 135 11.70 0.04 24.03
CA ALA A 135 10.66 -0.69 24.75
C ALA A 135 11.29 -1.88 25.52
N PRO A 136 10.93 -2.10 26.80
CA PRO A 136 11.35 -3.30 27.53
C PRO A 136 10.95 -4.58 26.79
N ILE A 137 11.79 -5.62 26.87
CA ILE A 137 11.50 -6.94 26.28
C ILE A 137 10.57 -7.75 27.20
N ALA A 138 9.42 -7.17 27.50
CA ALA A 138 8.33 -7.72 28.30
C ALA A 138 7.07 -7.83 27.43
N TRP A 139 6.25 -8.87 27.66
CA TRP A 139 5.09 -9.13 26.79
C TRP A 139 4.09 -7.98 26.78
N GLN A 140 3.94 -7.24 27.89
CA GLN A 140 3.07 -6.06 27.97
C GLN A 140 3.56 -4.94 27.06
N SER A 141 4.86 -4.63 27.10
CA SER A 141 5.48 -3.60 26.27
C SER A 141 5.45 -3.98 24.79
N LEU A 142 5.68 -5.24 24.46
CA LEU A 142 5.61 -5.75 23.09
C LEU A 142 4.18 -5.71 22.54
N LEU A 143 3.20 -6.14 23.33
CA LEU A 143 1.79 -6.08 22.97
C LEU A 143 1.31 -4.63 22.82
N LEU A 144 1.70 -3.76 23.76
CA LEU A 144 1.38 -2.33 23.66
C LEU A 144 2.03 -1.72 22.42
N GLY A 145 3.30 -2.02 22.14
CA GLY A 145 3.98 -1.52 20.95
C GLY A 145 3.33 -1.98 19.65
N PHE A 146 2.82 -3.23 19.61
CA PHE A 146 2.01 -3.73 18.51
C PHE A 146 0.72 -2.93 18.34
N ILE A 147 -0.04 -2.75 19.42
CA ILE A 147 -1.32 -2.03 19.40
C ILE A 147 -1.14 -0.56 19.03
N LEU A 148 -0.14 0.12 19.61
CA LEU A 148 0.15 1.53 19.33
C LEU A 148 0.50 1.71 17.86
N PHE A 149 1.42 0.90 17.32
CA PHE A 149 1.80 0.99 15.91
C PHE A 149 0.59 0.77 15.01
N ARG A 150 -0.13 -0.36 15.15
CA ARG A 150 -1.28 -0.67 14.31
C ARG A 150 -2.39 0.38 14.44
N GLY A 151 -2.61 0.91 15.64
CA GLY A 151 -3.55 2.00 15.87
C GLY A 151 -3.18 3.25 15.08
N PHE A 152 -1.92 3.67 15.12
CA PHE A 152 -1.46 4.86 14.39
C PHE A 152 -1.38 4.66 12.88
N ASP A 153 -0.98 3.47 12.41
CA ASP A 153 -0.99 3.11 10.99
C ASP A 153 -2.42 3.07 10.43
N ILE A 154 -3.38 2.50 11.15
CA ILE A 154 -4.77 2.43 10.67
C ILE A 154 -5.44 3.81 10.71
N VAL A 155 -5.20 4.61 11.76
CA VAL A 155 -5.86 5.91 11.94
C VAL A 155 -5.20 7.01 11.09
N LYS A 156 -3.88 6.94 10.89
CA LYS A 156 -3.03 7.96 10.23
C LYS A 156 -3.37 9.40 10.67
N PRO A 157 -3.17 9.75 11.95
CA PRO A 157 -3.51 11.10 12.42
C PRO A 157 -2.69 12.17 11.70
N PRO A 158 -3.24 13.38 11.48
CA PRO A 158 -2.49 14.47 10.86
C PRO A 158 -1.22 14.81 11.65
N PRO A 159 -0.09 15.16 11.00
CA PRO A 159 0.15 15.33 9.56
C PRO A 159 0.45 14.05 8.73
N VAL A 160 0.49 12.85 9.31
CA VAL A 160 0.97 11.61 8.63
C VAL A 160 0.23 11.31 7.34
N ARG A 161 -1.10 11.48 7.33
CA ARG A 161 -1.93 11.29 6.14
C ARG A 161 -1.53 12.15 4.93
N ARG A 162 -0.74 13.21 5.12
CA ARG A 162 -0.22 14.03 4.01
C ARG A 162 0.95 13.34 3.28
N LEU A 163 1.61 12.39 3.92
CA LEU A 163 2.78 11.66 3.39
C LEU A 163 2.39 10.66 2.29
N GLU A 164 1.15 10.16 2.27
CA GLU A 164 0.59 9.31 1.20
C GLU A 164 0.52 10.00 -0.19
N ARG A 165 0.78 11.32 -0.22
CA ARG A 165 0.90 12.12 -1.45
C ARG A 165 2.27 11.99 -2.09
N LEU A 166 3.27 11.49 -1.35
CA LEU A 166 4.60 11.23 -1.89
C LEU A 166 4.53 10.10 -2.93
N PRO A 167 5.37 10.17 -3.97
CA PRO A 167 5.32 9.20 -5.04
C PRO A 167 5.90 7.85 -4.60
N GLU A 168 5.28 6.77 -5.09
CA GLU A 168 5.83 5.40 -5.10
C GLU A 168 6.19 4.86 -3.71
N GLY A 169 7.23 4.03 -3.60
CA GLY A 169 7.65 3.39 -2.36
C GLY A 169 8.06 4.37 -1.26
N VAL A 170 8.35 5.63 -1.58
CA VAL A 170 8.55 6.66 -0.56
C VAL A 170 7.24 6.92 0.19
N GLY A 171 6.14 7.08 -0.53
CA GLY A 171 4.83 7.30 0.08
C GLY A 171 4.31 6.10 0.88
N ILE A 172 4.67 4.88 0.47
CA ILE A 172 4.29 3.61 1.14
C ILE A 172 5.07 3.39 2.43
N VAL A 173 6.35 3.75 2.49
CA VAL A 173 7.18 3.45 3.67
C VAL A 173 7.19 4.60 4.68
N VAL A 174 7.14 5.86 4.20
CA VAL A 174 7.34 7.02 5.06
C VAL A 174 6.13 7.34 5.94
N ASP A 175 4.91 6.99 5.52
CA ASP A 175 3.70 7.15 6.35
C ASP A 175 3.71 6.19 7.55
N ASP A 176 4.09 4.92 7.37
CA ASP A 176 4.24 3.93 8.44
C ASP A 176 5.42 4.24 9.37
N VAL A 177 6.52 4.77 8.82
CA VAL A 177 7.63 5.31 9.63
C VAL A 177 7.12 6.42 10.55
N ALA A 178 6.28 7.32 10.04
CA ALA A 178 5.75 8.41 10.84
C ALA A 178 4.72 7.92 11.88
N ALA A 179 3.89 6.93 11.54
CA ALA A 179 3.05 6.22 12.52
C ALA A 179 3.91 5.55 13.61
N GLY A 180 5.04 4.96 13.23
CA GLY A 180 6.02 4.39 14.15
C GLY A 180 6.58 5.40 15.15
N PHE A 181 6.88 6.62 14.70
CA PHE A 181 7.33 7.69 15.60
C PHE A 181 6.25 8.13 16.60
N TYR A 182 4.96 8.11 16.22
CA TYR A 182 3.88 8.32 17.18
C TYR A 182 3.79 7.19 18.21
N GLY A 183 3.89 5.95 17.75
CA GLY A 183 3.95 4.78 18.62
C GLY A 183 5.10 4.88 19.62
N LEU A 184 6.28 5.24 19.14
CA LEU A 184 7.47 5.46 19.97
C LEU A 184 7.24 6.56 21.01
N ALA A 185 6.73 7.73 20.60
CA ALA A 185 6.49 8.85 21.51
C ALA A 185 5.53 8.46 22.65
N VAL A 186 4.44 7.76 22.32
CA VAL A 186 3.47 7.29 23.33
C VAL A 186 4.08 6.20 24.21
N MET A 187 4.79 5.22 23.64
CA MET A 187 5.50 4.19 24.41
C MET A 187 6.45 4.81 25.44
N GLN A 188 7.26 5.78 25.03
CA GLN A 188 8.20 6.45 25.93
C GLN A 188 7.47 7.26 27.01
N GLY A 189 6.34 7.91 26.68
CA GLY A 189 5.48 8.54 27.67
C GLY A 189 4.97 7.56 28.72
N VAL A 190 4.44 6.42 28.29
CA VAL A 190 3.94 5.35 29.18
C VAL A 190 5.03 4.83 30.12
N LEU A 191 6.25 4.62 29.59
CA LEU A 191 7.40 4.17 30.38
C LEU A 191 7.89 5.24 31.37
N HIS A 192 7.87 6.52 30.96
CA HIS A 192 8.24 7.64 31.80
C HIS A 192 7.35 7.75 33.04
N PHE A 193 6.03 7.59 32.87
CA PHE A 193 5.06 7.62 33.97
C PHE A 193 4.96 6.30 34.75
N GLY A 194 5.76 5.28 34.41
CA GLY A 194 5.78 3.99 35.13
C GLY A 194 4.49 3.18 34.99
N LEU A 195 3.75 3.39 33.89
CA LEU A 195 2.48 2.69 33.63
C LEU A 195 2.68 1.25 33.15
N LEU A 196 3.93 0.85 32.87
CA LEU A 196 4.31 -0.50 32.49
C LEU A 196 5.40 -1.05 33.43
N PRO A 197 5.39 -2.38 33.67
CA PRO A 197 6.50 -3.04 34.34
C PRO A 197 7.77 -2.93 33.50
N ARG A 198 8.90 -2.68 34.18
CA ARG A 198 10.23 -2.54 33.57
C ARG A 198 10.91 -3.90 33.43
#